data_AF-A0A9P0C9H1-F1
#
_entry.id   AF-A0A9P0C9H1-F1
#
_cell.length_a   1.000
_cell.length_b   1.000
_cell.length_c   1.000
_cell.angle_alpha   90.00
_cell.angle_beta   90.00
_cell.angle_gamma   90.00
#
_symmetry.space_group_name_H-M   'P 1'
#
loop_
_entity.id
_entity.type
_entity.pdbx_description
1 polymer ?
#
loop_
_entity_poly.entity_id
_entity_poly.type
_entity_poly.pdbx_seq_one_letter_code
_entity_poly.pdbx_strand_id
1 'polypeptide(L)'
;MENCYYYPCPLTDGISQSIEASSKSQVFEEWTAGTSRNTVLKFRRSALSKPPPETPANILHMTFKTQQAETKLLIALLHSHGLQEVAQEISEFNLLWTGVHLKPQILRAMTVHQRVNHFPRSYELTRKDRLYKNIEKMQHVKGLKHFNFLPLTFVMPEGFRDLTTSHYRHRGPWIIKPVASSRGRGIHIVNSPEDVPLEEPVVVAKYIENPLLINGRKCDLRIYVAVTSYDPLMIYMYEEGFVRFATVKYTVGRKNLWNSCMHLCNSSINKHHSDYIRTDDPDAEDVGSKWTLSALLRLLRSSNVDTESLMLQIEDIVIKSILATAHPIVAACKLFVPHSNCCFELYGFDILVDSDLKPWLLEVNLSPSLGCDSPLDTKIKSAMLADLLTLVGLPAVDPMVSRPATKYRPYSAFVSRREKLEDSLALPRMKKSTASATALSPDESRLIRNVRAQYERRGGFNRIFPSADTWKRYSMYLDQTTGIPISGNSNLSSVIPMTHNYNYFLHQYLFPDIALPLSSKSSKLRPYSQMNSISSRRVKKKEAPPKISKTSKRASEVLSTISLNGTSKKLPTLQIV
;
A
#
# COMPACT_ATOMS: atom_id res chain seq x y z
N MET A 1 16.68 20.04 -67.24
CA MET A 1 16.78 21.24 -66.38
C MET A 1 15.42 21.33 -65.69
N GLU A 2 15.23 21.09 -64.40
CA GLU A 2 16.10 21.18 -63.22
C GLU A 2 15.86 19.97 -62.28
N ASN A 3 16.91 19.66 -61.51
CA ASN A 3 17.03 18.51 -60.63
C ASN A 3 16.33 18.74 -59.27
N CYS A 4 15.43 17.84 -58.88
CA CYS A 4 15.02 17.66 -57.48
C CYS A 4 16.05 16.76 -56.77
N TYR A 5 16.82 17.33 -55.84
CA TYR A 5 17.66 16.56 -54.94
C TYR A 5 16.80 15.85 -53.88
N TYR A 6 16.76 14.52 -53.95
CA TYR A 6 16.35 13.65 -52.86
C TYR A 6 17.45 13.68 -51.77
N TYR A 7 17.16 14.26 -50.61
CA TYR A 7 17.89 13.99 -49.38
C TYR A 7 17.09 12.95 -48.57
N PRO A 8 17.66 11.79 -48.21
CA PRO A 8 17.02 10.87 -47.28
C PRO A 8 17.04 11.46 -45.85
N CYS A 9 15.86 11.54 -45.24
CA CYS A 9 15.64 11.96 -43.85
C CYS A 9 16.02 10.81 -42.89
N PRO A 10 16.98 10.99 -41.96
CA PRO A 10 17.33 9.97 -40.98
C PRO A 10 16.40 10.09 -39.76
N LEU A 11 15.27 9.37 -39.78
CA LEU A 11 14.35 9.26 -38.63
C LEU A 11 14.21 7.81 -38.18
N THR A 12 15.35 7.15 -37.91
CA THR A 12 15.41 5.89 -37.16
C THR A 12 16.81 5.75 -36.57
N ASP A 13 17.16 6.47 -35.50
CA ASP A 13 18.31 6.13 -34.62
C ASP A 13 18.44 7.04 -33.38
N GLY A 14 17.31 7.42 -32.75
CA GLY A 14 17.31 8.27 -31.55
C GLY A 14 17.59 7.57 -30.22
N ILE A 15 17.89 6.26 -30.21
CA ILE A 15 18.20 5.50 -28.97
C ILE A 15 19.55 4.77 -29.09
N SER A 16 20.24 4.88 -30.23
CA SER A 16 21.39 4.00 -30.56
C SER A 16 22.73 4.72 -30.72
N GLN A 17 22.80 6.05 -30.52
CA GLN A 17 24.05 6.81 -30.73
C GLN A 17 24.37 7.74 -29.55
N SER A 18 24.73 7.15 -28.40
CA SER A 18 25.60 7.77 -27.38
C SER A 18 25.97 6.81 -26.23
N ILE A 19 26.06 5.50 -26.48
CA ILE A 19 26.57 4.55 -25.48
C ILE A 19 27.86 3.94 -26.03
N GLU A 20 28.99 4.59 -25.72
CA GLU A 20 30.30 3.95 -25.89
C GLU A 20 30.46 2.78 -24.91
N ALA A 21 30.49 1.61 -25.52
CA ALA A 21 31.14 0.33 -25.23
C ALA A 21 31.30 -0.19 -23.78
N SER A 22 30.62 -1.32 -23.56
CA SER A 22 30.87 -2.36 -22.55
C SER A 22 30.47 -2.03 -21.10
N SER A 23 31.06 -1.05 -20.42
CA SER A 23 30.76 -0.81 -18.99
C SER A 23 29.48 -0.01 -18.77
N LYS A 24 29.21 0.98 -19.64
CA LYS A 24 28.01 1.84 -19.59
C LYS A 24 26.72 1.04 -19.86
N SER A 25 26.78 0.06 -20.76
CA SER A 25 25.64 -0.84 -21.06
C SER A 25 25.30 -1.73 -19.87
N GLN A 26 26.31 -2.27 -19.17
CA GLN A 26 26.09 -3.18 -18.05
C GLN A 26 25.50 -2.48 -16.82
N VAL A 27 25.97 -1.26 -16.51
CA VAL A 27 25.39 -0.45 -15.41
C VAL A 27 23.97 -0.02 -15.76
N PHE A 28 23.69 0.34 -17.02
CA PHE A 28 22.34 0.70 -17.42
C PHE A 28 21.35 -0.48 -17.28
N GLU A 29 21.74 -1.68 -17.69
CA GLU A 29 20.92 -2.90 -17.53
C GLU A 29 20.74 -3.31 -16.07
N GLU A 30 21.72 -3.08 -15.20
CA GLU A 30 21.63 -3.48 -13.79
C GLU A 30 20.63 -2.61 -12.99
N TRP A 31 20.52 -1.33 -13.36
CA TRP A 31 19.76 -0.30 -12.65
C TRP A 31 18.48 0.13 -13.37
N THR A 32 18.12 -0.58 -14.44
CA THR A 32 16.83 -0.46 -15.11
C THR A 32 16.12 -1.81 -15.19
N ALA A 33 14.83 -1.79 -15.53
CA ALA A 33 14.03 -2.98 -15.79
C ALA A 33 13.04 -2.70 -16.92
N GLY A 34 12.72 -3.72 -17.71
CA GLY A 34 11.73 -3.64 -18.79
C GLY A 34 12.32 -3.87 -20.18
N THR A 35 11.54 -3.53 -21.21
CA THR A 35 11.95 -3.61 -22.62
C THR A 35 12.35 -2.23 -23.12
N SER A 36 13.04 -2.15 -24.27
CA SER A 36 13.53 -0.88 -24.85
C SER A 36 12.50 0.25 -24.99
N ARG A 37 11.20 -0.06 -25.03
CA ARG A 37 10.12 0.94 -25.10
C ARG A 37 9.48 1.31 -23.75
N ASN A 38 9.69 0.50 -22.70
CA ASN A 38 9.06 0.65 -21.39
C ASN A 38 10.08 0.48 -20.24
N THR A 39 11.31 0.95 -20.46
CA THR A 39 12.37 0.90 -19.45
C THR A 39 12.00 1.76 -18.25
N VAL A 40 12.10 1.20 -17.05
CA VAL A 40 11.90 1.91 -15.77
C VAL A 40 13.15 1.82 -14.92
N LEU A 41 13.36 2.80 -14.03
CA LEU A 41 14.41 2.75 -13.03
C LEU A 41 14.17 1.63 -12.01
N LYS A 42 15.25 0.96 -11.64
CA LYS A 42 15.29 -0.02 -10.55
C LYS A 42 16.04 0.57 -9.37
N PHE A 43 15.36 0.69 -8.24
CA PHE A 43 15.93 1.22 -7.01
C PHE A 43 16.49 0.10 -6.13
N ARG A 44 17.59 0.38 -5.43
CA ARG A 44 18.22 -0.55 -4.49
C ARG A 44 18.65 0.18 -3.23
N ARG A 45 18.36 -0.40 -2.06
CA ARG A 45 18.82 0.17 -0.77
C ARG A 45 20.35 0.28 -0.68
N SER A 46 21.08 -0.61 -1.36
CA SER A 46 22.56 -0.62 -1.35
C SER A 46 23.17 0.67 -1.89
N ALA A 47 22.46 1.39 -2.77
CA ALA A 47 22.89 2.67 -3.32
C ALA A 47 23.13 3.73 -2.24
N LEU A 48 22.40 3.67 -1.12
CA LEU A 48 22.60 4.59 0.02
C LEU A 48 24.02 4.48 0.62
N SER A 49 24.64 3.30 0.52
CA SER A 49 25.99 3.04 1.04
C SER A 49 27.06 3.05 -0.05
N LYS A 50 26.70 2.63 -1.26
CA LYS A 50 27.60 2.48 -2.41
C LYS A 50 26.83 2.88 -3.67
N PRO A 51 26.69 4.18 -3.95
CA PRO A 51 26.05 4.64 -5.17
C PRO A 51 26.93 4.26 -6.37
N PRO A 52 26.35 3.83 -7.50
CA PRO A 52 27.14 3.59 -8.70
C PRO A 52 27.64 4.93 -9.27
N PRO A 53 28.82 4.96 -9.91
CA PRO A 53 29.44 6.21 -10.38
C PRO A 53 28.63 6.90 -11.50
N GLU A 54 27.99 6.14 -12.39
CA GLU A 54 27.13 6.65 -13.46
C GLU A 54 25.76 5.97 -13.39
N THR A 55 24.81 6.58 -12.69
CA THR A 55 23.42 6.08 -12.60
C THR A 55 22.62 6.42 -13.86
N PRO A 56 21.70 5.56 -14.32
CA PRO A 56 20.80 5.87 -15.43
C PRO A 56 20.02 7.18 -15.25
N ALA A 57 19.58 7.50 -14.02
CA ALA A 57 18.80 8.70 -13.77
C ALA A 57 19.63 9.99 -13.97
N ASN A 58 20.93 9.98 -13.61
CA ASN A 58 21.83 11.09 -13.86
C ASN A 58 22.09 11.29 -15.36
N ILE A 59 22.30 10.19 -16.11
CA ILE A 59 22.49 10.24 -17.57
C ILE A 59 21.25 10.80 -18.28
N LEU A 60 20.07 10.44 -17.77
CA LEU A 60 18.77 10.85 -18.32
C LEU A 60 18.25 12.16 -17.70
N HIS A 61 19.06 12.89 -16.93
CA HIS A 61 18.65 14.16 -16.30
C HIS A 61 17.31 14.07 -15.56
N MET A 62 17.04 12.94 -14.91
CA MET A 62 15.76 12.71 -14.23
C MET A 62 15.66 13.54 -12.95
N THR A 63 14.48 14.11 -12.73
CA THR A 63 14.26 15.07 -11.66
C THR A 63 13.12 14.68 -10.72
N PHE A 64 13.15 15.22 -9.51
CA PHE A 64 12.09 15.03 -8.53
C PHE A 64 11.77 16.32 -7.77
N LYS A 65 10.59 16.30 -7.12
CA LYS A 65 10.11 17.34 -6.23
C LYS A 65 9.62 16.76 -4.93
N THR A 66 9.83 17.49 -3.84
CA THR A 66 9.18 17.18 -2.56
C THR A 66 8.33 18.36 -2.09
N GLN A 67 7.18 18.08 -1.47
CA GLN A 67 6.29 19.13 -0.94
C GLN A 67 5.67 18.71 0.40
N GLN A 68 5.91 19.48 1.46
CA GLN A 68 5.24 19.31 2.76
C GLN A 68 5.27 17.87 3.31
N ALA A 69 6.38 17.14 3.11
CA ALA A 69 6.54 15.75 3.54
C ALA A 69 7.86 15.53 4.27
N GLU A 70 7.88 14.58 5.21
CA GLU A 70 9.12 14.11 5.84
C GLU A 70 9.84 13.14 4.90
N THR A 71 10.82 13.64 4.15
CA THR A 71 11.41 12.95 2.99
C THR A 71 12.91 12.72 3.08
N LYS A 72 13.56 12.94 4.23
CA LYS A 72 15.04 12.84 4.34
C LYS A 72 15.60 11.52 3.76
N LEU A 73 15.03 10.39 4.17
CA LEU A 73 15.46 9.07 3.67
C LEU A 73 15.15 8.90 2.17
N LEU A 74 13.98 9.38 1.72
CA LEU A 74 13.59 9.34 0.32
C LEU A 74 14.55 10.17 -0.54
N ILE A 75 14.85 11.40 -0.14
CA ILE A 75 15.78 12.31 -0.84
C ILE A 75 17.16 11.68 -0.94
N ALA A 76 17.69 11.14 0.16
CA ALA A 76 18.96 10.42 0.15
C ALA A 76 18.95 9.25 -0.84
N LEU A 77 17.85 8.49 -0.89
CA LEU A 77 17.68 7.39 -1.83
C LEU A 77 17.64 7.90 -3.28
N LEU A 78 16.85 8.93 -3.58
CA LEU A 78 16.74 9.50 -4.92
C LEU A 78 18.08 10.07 -5.43
N HIS A 79 18.80 10.83 -4.58
CA HIS A 79 20.13 11.33 -4.92
C HIS A 79 21.15 10.21 -5.12
N SER A 80 21.11 9.14 -4.32
CA SER A 80 21.99 7.98 -4.53
C SER A 80 21.74 7.24 -5.85
N HIS A 81 20.59 7.48 -6.48
CA HIS A 81 20.25 6.98 -7.83
C HIS A 81 20.41 8.06 -8.91
N GLY A 82 20.98 9.22 -8.58
CA GLY A 82 21.30 10.29 -9.52
C GLY A 82 20.15 11.19 -9.93
N LEU A 83 19.00 11.13 -9.25
CA LEU A 83 17.93 12.09 -9.51
C LEU A 83 18.26 13.45 -8.87
N GLN A 84 17.87 14.51 -9.57
CA GLN A 84 18.11 15.89 -9.15
C GLN A 84 16.84 16.55 -8.64
N GLU A 85 16.92 17.29 -7.53
CA GLU A 85 15.78 18.05 -7.03
C GLU A 85 15.61 19.33 -7.85
N VAL A 86 14.36 19.64 -8.22
CA VAL A 86 14.01 20.85 -8.97
C VAL A 86 13.11 21.77 -8.17
N ALA A 87 13.16 23.07 -8.50
CA ALA A 87 12.33 24.09 -7.87
C ALA A 87 10.83 23.83 -8.07
N GLN A 88 10.00 24.34 -7.17
CA GLN A 88 8.56 24.03 -7.13
C GLN A 88 7.81 24.53 -8.37
N GLU A 89 8.32 25.59 -9.01
CA GLU A 89 7.75 26.26 -10.17
C GLU A 89 7.95 25.48 -11.47
N ILE A 90 8.92 24.56 -11.53
CA ILE A 90 9.32 23.85 -12.76
C ILE A 90 8.27 22.78 -13.12
N SER A 91 7.51 22.92 -14.20
CA SER A 91 6.45 21.94 -14.53
C SER A 91 6.98 20.54 -14.89
N GLU A 92 8.21 20.46 -15.39
CA GLU A 92 8.88 19.21 -15.78
C GLU A 92 9.49 18.50 -14.57
N PHE A 93 9.08 17.26 -14.34
CA PHE A 93 9.61 16.38 -13.29
C PHE A 93 9.32 14.92 -13.61
N ASN A 94 10.05 13.97 -13.01
CA ASN A 94 9.70 12.54 -13.11
C ASN A 94 8.89 12.07 -11.90
N LEU A 95 9.22 12.55 -10.70
CA LEU A 95 8.53 12.19 -9.45
C LEU A 95 8.17 13.43 -8.63
N LEU A 96 6.90 13.57 -8.27
CA LEU A 96 6.44 14.51 -7.26
C LEU A 96 6.03 13.74 -6.01
N TRP A 97 6.74 13.97 -4.90
CA TRP A 97 6.42 13.41 -3.59
C TRP A 97 5.87 14.47 -2.66
N THR A 98 4.57 14.41 -2.37
CA THR A 98 3.87 15.39 -1.53
C THR A 98 3.32 14.74 -0.25
N GLY A 99 3.19 15.52 0.81
CA GLY A 99 2.53 15.13 2.06
C GLY A 99 1.05 15.54 2.10
N VAL A 100 0.59 16.26 1.09
CA VAL A 100 -0.77 16.77 0.95
C VAL A 100 -1.40 16.36 -0.38
N HIS A 101 -2.73 16.26 -0.40
CA HIS A 101 -3.46 15.97 -1.63
C HIS A 101 -3.26 17.06 -2.68
N LEU A 102 -3.04 16.63 -3.92
CA LEU A 102 -2.90 17.55 -5.04
C LEU A 102 -4.24 18.16 -5.46
N LYS A 103 -4.16 19.41 -5.91
CA LYS A 103 -5.26 20.08 -6.59
C LYS A 103 -5.54 19.40 -7.94
N PRO A 104 -6.81 19.27 -8.37
CA PRO A 104 -7.16 18.63 -9.65
C PRO A 104 -6.46 19.23 -10.89
N GLN A 105 -6.13 20.52 -10.85
CA GLN A 105 -5.42 21.21 -11.93
C GLN A 105 -4.03 20.61 -12.19
N ILE A 106 -3.30 20.26 -11.12
CA ILE A 106 -1.96 19.66 -11.23
C ILE A 106 -2.08 18.26 -11.84
N LEU A 107 -3.04 17.45 -11.36
CA LEU A 107 -3.28 16.10 -11.87
C LEU A 107 -3.62 16.09 -13.37
N ARG A 108 -4.43 17.05 -13.84
CA ARG A 108 -4.81 17.17 -15.25
C ARG A 108 -3.65 17.55 -16.17
N ALA A 109 -2.65 18.23 -15.64
CA ALA A 109 -1.47 18.65 -16.38
C ALA A 109 -0.38 17.58 -16.44
N MET A 110 -0.56 16.44 -15.76
CA MET A 110 0.48 15.41 -15.70
C MET A 110 0.73 14.73 -17.04
N THR A 111 2.01 14.50 -17.35
CA THR A 111 2.46 13.77 -18.54
C THR A 111 2.64 12.27 -18.26
N VAL A 112 2.79 11.47 -19.31
CA VAL A 112 2.90 9.99 -19.21
C VAL A 112 4.11 9.51 -18.40
N HIS A 113 5.18 10.31 -18.31
CA HIS A 113 6.39 9.95 -17.57
C HIS A 113 6.35 10.39 -16.09
N GLN A 114 5.45 11.31 -15.74
CA GLN A 114 5.31 11.83 -14.39
C GLN A 114 4.63 10.84 -13.44
N ARG A 115 5.08 10.83 -12.18
CA ARG A 115 4.50 10.05 -11.10
C ARG A 115 4.25 10.93 -9.88
N VAL A 116 3.17 10.65 -9.14
CA VAL A 116 2.83 11.28 -7.87
C VAL A 116 2.31 10.25 -6.87
N ASN A 117 2.69 10.41 -5.61
CA ASN A 117 2.40 9.50 -4.49
C ASN A 117 0.99 9.64 -3.88
N HIS A 118 0.03 10.24 -4.59
CA HIS A 118 -1.36 10.35 -4.14
C HIS A 118 -2.38 10.15 -5.27
N PHE A 119 -3.45 9.42 -4.97
CA PHE A 119 -4.67 9.43 -5.79
C PHE A 119 -5.57 10.62 -5.43
N PRO A 120 -6.35 11.17 -6.39
CA PRO A 120 -7.39 12.12 -6.05
C PRO A 120 -8.43 11.46 -5.14
N ARG A 121 -8.87 12.19 -4.11
CA ARG A 121 -9.85 11.73 -3.10
C ARG A 121 -9.42 10.52 -2.27
N SER A 122 -8.13 10.18 -2.18
CA SER A 122 -7.68 9.12 -1.28
C SER A 122 -7.94 9.41 0.21
N TYR A 123 -8.29 10.66 0.57
CA TYR A 123 -8.83 11.00 1.89
C TYR A 123 -10.11 10.24 2.28
N GLU A 124 -10.84 9.65 1.32
CA GLU A 124 -12.00 8.79 1.60
C GLU A 124 -11.62 7.55 2.42
N LEU A 125 -10.36 7.10 2.30
CA LEU A 125 -9.79 5.99 3.06
C LEU A 125 -9.06 6.46 4.32
N THR A 126 -8.42 7.63 4.29
CA THR A 126 -7.48 8.03 5.36
C THR A 126 -8.08 8.95 6.42
N ARG A 127 -9.15 9.69 6.10
CA ARG A 127 -9.89 10.44 7.14
C ARG A 127 -10.77 9.50 7.94
N LYS A 128 -10.73 9.61 9.27
CA LYS A 128 -11.41 8.67 10.18
C LYS A 128 -12.93 8.65 10.00
N ASP A 129 -13.55 9.82 9.83
CA ASP A 129 -14.99 9.96 9.57
C ASP A 129 -15.40 9.34 8.23
N ARG A 130 -14.62 9.58 7.18
CA ARG A 130 -14.89 9.06 5.83
C ARG A 130 -14.67 7.55 5.76
N LEU A 131 -13.59 7.05 6.35
CA LEU A 131 -13.32 5.61 6.47
C LEU A 131 -14.49 4.91 7.14
N TYR A 132 -14.93 5.42 8.29
CA TYR A 132 -16.07 4.88 9.02
C TYR A 132 -17.33 4.86 8.15
N LYS A 133 -17.74 6.02 7.61
CA LYS A 133 -18.97 6.13 6.80
C LYS A 133 -18.95 5.22 5.57
N ASN A 134 -17.80 5.07 4.92
CA ASN A 134 -17.67 4.18 3.75
C ASN A 134 -17.81 2.70 4.15
N ILE A 135 -17.26 2.29 5.30
CA ILE A 135 -17.38 0.91 5.79
C ILE A 135 -18.79 0.63 6.33
N GLU A 136 -19.39 1.55 7.07
CA GLU A 136 -20.78 1.48 7.54
C GLU A 136 -21.74 1.30 6.37
N LYS A 137 -21.55 2.05 5.29
CA LYS A 137 -22.32 1.88 4.05
C LYS A 137 -22.21 0.46 3.47
N MET A 138 -21.00 -0.12 3.49
CA MET A 138 -20.80 -1.51 3.07
C MET A 138 -21.41 -2.52 4.04
N GLN A 139 -21.41 -2.25 5.34
CA GLN A 139 -22.09 -3.08 6.34
C GLN A 139 -23.61 -3.13 6.09
N HIS A 140 -24.22 -2.01 5.72
CA HIS A 140 -25.65 -1.96 5.36
C HIS A 140 -25.97 -2.70 4.06
N VAL A 141 -25.16 -2.49 3.01
CA VAL A 141 -25.46 -3.02 1.66
C VAL A 141 -25.07 -4.49 1.51
N LYS A 142 -23.96 -4.91 2.12
CA LYS A 142 -23.38 -6.25 1.95
C LYS A 142 -23.46 -7.10 3.21
N GLY A 143 -23.90 -6.54 4.33
CA GLY A 143 -24.10 -7.23 5.59
C GLY A 143 -22.93 -7.05 6.55
N LEU A 144 -23.27 -6.80 7.83
CA LEU A 144 -22.34 -6.54 8.92
C LEU A 144 -21.22 -7.59 9.03
N LYS A 145 -21.56 -8.89 8.88
CA LYS A 145 -20.62 -10.02 9.00
C LYS A 145 -19.40 -9.91 8.08
N HIS A 146 -19.56 -9.29 6.91
CA HIS A 146 -18.48 -9.16 5.92
C HIS A 146 -17.53 -8.00 6.23
N PHE A 147 -18.01 -6.99 6.95
CA PHE A 147 -17.29 -5.75 7.26
C PHE A 147 -17.17 -5.51 8.78
N ASN A 148 -17.16 -6.59 9.57
CA ASN A 148 -17.07 -6.56 11.04
C ASN A 148 -15.62 -6.53 11.54
N PHE A 149 -14.84 -5.58 11.03
CA PHE A 149 -13.43 -5.39 11.38
C PHE A 149 -13.10 -3.96 11.83
N LEU A 150 -14.11 -3.08 11.89
CA LEU A 150 -14.04 -1.82 12.61
C LEU A 150 -14.73 -1.98 13.97
N PRO A 151 -14.19 -1.40 15.05
CA PRO A 151 -14.95 -1.24 16.28
C PRO A 151 -16.24 -0.44 16.01
N LEU A 152 -17.29 -0.69 16.80
CA LEU A 152 -18.51 0.10 16.73
C LEU A 152 -18.17 1.58 16.93
N THR A 153 -18.52 2.42 15.95
CA THR A 153 -18.00 3.77 15.84
C THR A 153 -19.13 4.74 15.50
N PHE A 154 -18.99 6.00 15.90
CA PHE A 154 -19.96 7.06 15.67
C PHE A 154 -19.22 8.34 15.31
N VAL A 155 -19.77 9.15 14.40
CA VAL A 155 -19.23 10.45 14.01
C VAL A 155 -20.02 11.53 14.74
N MET A 156 -19.35 12.35 15.54
CA MET A 156 -19.95 13.44 16.30
C MET A 156 -19.98 14.73 15.47
N PRO A 157 -20.98 15.61 15.71
CA PRO A 157 -22.03 15.48 16.71
C PRO A 157 -23.25 14.64 16.27
N GLU A 158 -23.36 14.29 14.98
CA GLU A 158 -24.60 13.71 14.44
C GLU A 158 -24.95 12.34 15.03
N GLY A 159 -23.95 11.53 15.35
CA GLY A 159 -24.10 10.18 15.89
C GLY A 159 -24.33 10.11 17.41
N PHE A 160 -24.48 11.24 18.11
CA PHE A 160 -24.54 11.25 19.58
C PHE A 160 -25.72 10.44 20.14
N ARG A 161 -26.90 10.54 19.51
CA ARG A 161 -28.09 9.78 19.93
C ARG A 161 -27.89 8.27 19.80
N ASP A 162 -27.23 7.85 18.73
CA ASP A 162 -26.94 6.44 18.47
C ASP A 162 -25.85 5.91 19.41
N LEU A 163 -24.84 6.73 19.71
CA LEU A 163 -23.85 6.45 20.75
C LEU A 163 -24.51 6.21 22.10
N THR A 164 -25.39 7.11 22.54
CA THR A 164 -26.09 7.00 23.82
C THR A 164 -26.95 5.74 23.88
N THR A 165 -27.72 5.47 22.82
CA THR A 165 -28.52 4.23 22.70
C THR A 165 -27.63 2.99 22.75
N SER A 166 -26.51 3.01 22.04
CA SER A 166 -25.55 1.92 22.03
C SER A 166 -24.86 1.73 23.37
N HIS A 167 -24.60 2.79 24.13
CA HIS A 167 -23.95 2.71 25.44
C HIS A 167 -24.82 1.98 26.47
N TYR A 168 -26.14 2.17 26.42
CA TYR A 168 -27.07 1.40 27.27
C TYR A 168 -27.03 -0.10 26.97
N ARG A 169 -26.80 -0.50 25.71
CA ARG A 169 -26.73 -1.91 25.29
C ARG A 169 -25.34 -2.52 25.46
N HIS A 170 -24.31 -1.75 25.14
CA HIS A 170 -22.93 -2.16 25.06
C HIS A 170 -22.09 -1.24 25.94
N ARG A 171 -22.21 -1.45 27.26
CA ARG A 171 -21.49 -0.68 28.26
C ARG A 171 -19.98 -0.71 28.04
N GLY A 172 -19.30 0.26 28.64
CA GLY A 172 -17.85 0.30 28.77
C GLY A 172 -17.21 1.45 28.00
N PRO A 173 -15.87 1.53 28.05
CA PRO A 173 -15.13 2.67 27.57
C PRO A 173 -15.26 2.90 26.07
N TRP A 174 -15.19 4.18 25.70
CA TRP A 174 -15.17 4.70 24.34
C TRP A 174 -13.90 5.50 24.12
N ILE A 175 -13.25 5.32 22.96
CA ILE A 175 -12.09 6.09 22.56
C ILE A 175 -12.50 7.21 21.61
N ILE A 176 -12.18 8.43 21.98
CA ILE A 176 -12.42 9.63 21.19
C ILE A 176 -11.18 9.91 20.35
N LYS A 177 -11.38 10.20 19.07
CA LYS A 177 -10.31 10.48 18.11
C LYS A 177 -10.69 11.70 17.27
N PRO A 178 -9.82 12.72 17.13
CA PRO A 178 -10.11 13.83 16.22
C PRO A 178 -10.11 13.36 14.76
N VAL A 179 -11.03 13.87 13.95
CA VAL A 179 -11.28 13.41 12.57
C VAL A 179 -10.05 13.48 11.66
N ALA A 180 -9.33 14.60 11.71
CA ALA A 180 -8.20 14.93 10.83
C ALA A 180 -6.88 15.15 11.60
N SER A 181 -6.69 14.44 12.73
CA SER A 181 -5.45 14.46 13.51
C SER A 181 -4.68 13.14 13.38
N SER A 182 -3.41 13.18 13.77
CA SER A 182 -2.45 12.08 13.73
C SER A 182 -1.52 12.10 14.95
N ARG A 183 -0.65 11.09 15.07
CA ARG A 183 0.37 10.96 16.15
C ARG A 183 -0.24 10.82 17.55
N GLY A 184 -1.49 10.38 17.65
CA GLY A 184 -2.19 10.20 18.91
C GLY A 184 -2.63 11.49 19.61
N ARG A 185 -2.49 12.66 18.97
CA ARG A 185 -2.89 13.95 19.57
C ARG A 185 -4.41 14.05 19.69
N GLY A 186 -4.89 14.44 20.86
CA GLY A 186 -6.31 14.61 21.18
C GLY A 186 -7.05 13.28 21.43
N ILE A 187 -6.37 12.14 21.37
CA ILE A 187 -6.98 10.84 21.66
C ILE A 187 -7.06 10.65 23.17
N HIS A 188 -8.25 10.34 23.67
CA HIS A 188 -8.50 10.03 25.07
C HIS A 188 -9.66 9.02 25.17
N ILE A 189 -9.79 8.39 26.33
CA ILE A 189 -10.79 7.35 26.58
C ILE A 189 -11.74 7.86 27.65
N VAL A 190 -13.03 7.77 27.36
CA VAL A 190 -14.11 8.16 28.26
C VAL A 190 -14.97 6.94 28.61
N ASN A 191 -15.71 7.04 29.71
CA ASN A 191 -16.56 5.95 30.16
C ASN A 191 -18.05 6.28 30.03
N SER A 192 -18.43 7.55 29.89
CA SER A 192 -19.79 8.01 29.62
C SER A 192 -19.87 8.72 28.27
N PRO A 193 -20.98 8.59 27.51
CA PRO A 193 -21.26 9.44 26.36
C PRO A 193 -21.30 10.94 26.72
N GLU A 194 -21.67 11.29 27.95
CA GLU A 194 -21.73 12.69 28.41
C GLU A 194 -20.37 13.40 28.41
N ASP A 195 -19.28 12.63 28.48
CA ASP A 195 -17.91 13.16 28.44
C ASP A 195 -17.40 13.42 27.01
N VAL A 196 -18.23 13.15 25.99
CA VAL A 196 -17.84 13.32 24.58
C VAL A 196 -18.02 14.78 24.16
N PRO A 197 -16.98 15.42 23.60
CA PRO A 197 -17.08 16.80 23.12
C PRO A 197 -18.03 16.87 21.92
N LEU A 198 -18.92 17.87 21.93
CA LEU A 198 -19.92 18.10 20.87
C LEU A 198 -19.59 19.33 20.02
N GLU A 199 -18.63 20.14 20.47
CA GLU A 199 -18.22 21.39 19.82
C GLU A 199 -17.31 21.13 18.62
N GLU A 200 -16.57 20.01 18.62
CA GLU A 200 -15.62 19.64 17.59
C GLU A 200 -15.98 18.31 16.91
N PRO A 201 -15.75 18.18 15.59
CA PRO A 201 -15.98 16.93 14.89
C PRO A 201 -14.95 15.88 15.32
N VAL A 202 -15.45 14.87 16.06
CA VAL A 202 -14.66 13.73 16.52
C VAL A 202 -15.29 12.41 16.09
N VAL A 203 -14.48 11.36 16.06
CA VAL A 203 -14.91 9.98 15.89
C VAL A 203 -14.83 9.28 17.23
N VAL A 204 -15.94 8.71 17.68
CA VAL A 204 -16.03 7.96 18.93
C VAL A 204 -16.17 6.48 18.60
N ALA A 205 -15.24 5.66 19.06
CA ALA A 205 -15.25 4.22 18.80
C ALA A 205 -15.29 3.43 20.11
N LYS A 206 -15.91 2.24 20.10
CA LYS A 206 -15.87 1.32 21.22
C LYS A 206 -14.41 0.93 21.48
N TYR A 207 -13.95 1.10 22.72
CA TYR A 207 -12.59 0.73 23.07
C TYR A 207 -12.44 -0.80 23.12
N ILE A 208 -11.38 -1.33 22.51
CA ILE A 208 -11.04 -2.76 22.56
C ILE A 208 -10.31 -3.02 23.87
N GLU A 209 -11.03 -3.61 24.83
CA GLU A 209 -10.59 -3.80 26.21
C GLU A 209 -9.68 -5.03 26.40
N ASN A 210 -9.72 -5.98 25.48
CA ASN A 210 -8.98 -7.25 25.49
C ASN A 210 -7.93 -7.34 24.36
N PRO A 211 -6.98 -6.40 24.23
CA PRO A 211 -5.94 -6.51 23.20
C PRO A 211 -5.05 -7.74 23.45
N LEU A 212 -4.45 -8.27 22.39
CA LEU A 212 -3.31 -9.19 22.51
C LEU A 212 -2.18 -8.49 23.27
N LEU A 213 -1.65 -9.14 24.31
CA LEU A 213 -0.56 -8.60 25.11
C LEU A 213 0.71 -9.42 24.91
N ILE A 214 1.81 -8.71 24.64
CA ILE A 214 3.16 -9.26 24.64
C ILE A 214 3.91 -8.65 25.81
N ASN A 215 4.49 -9.49 26.67
CA ASN A 215 5.15 -9.08 27.91
C ASN A 215 4.26 -8.23 28.83
N GLY A 216 2.94 -8.46 28.76
CA GLY A 216 1.93 -7.69 29.48
C GLY A 216 1.71 -6.27 28.95
N ARG A 217 2.18 -5.94 27.74
CA ARG A 217 2.04 -4.63 27.11
C ARG A 217 1.13 -4.71 25.89
N LYS A 218 0.32 -3.67 25.70
CA LYS A 218 -0.49 -3.50 24.49
C LYS A 218 0.41 -3.17 23.30
N CYS A 219 0.08 -3.70 22.13
CA CYS A 219 0.74 -3.33 20.89
C CYS A 219 -0.25 -3.14 19.74
N ASP A 220 0.13 -2.34 18.76
CA ASP A 220 -0.53 -2.29 17.45
C ASP A 220 0.46 -2.63 16.33
N LEU A 221 -0.09 -2.96 15.17
CA LEU A 221 0.65 -3.30 13.95
C LEU A 221 0.54 -2.15 12.97
N ARG A 222 1.69 -1.68 12.48
CA ARG A 222 1.81 -0.81 11.31
C ARG A 222 2.13 -1.67 10.10
N ILE A 223 1.18 -1.78 9.18
CA ILE A 223 1.32 -2.50 7.92
C ILE A 223 1.42 -1.51 6.77
N TYR A 224 2.38 -1.71 5.87
CA TYR A 224 2.58 -0.86 4.71
C TYR A 224 1.87 -1.45 3.49
N VAL A 225 1.02 -0.66 2.84
CA VAL A 225 0.23 -1.08 1.69
C VAL A 225 0.44 -0.12 0.56
N ALA A 226 0.88 -0.62 -0.59
CA ALA A 226 1.01 0.14 -1.83
C ALA A 226 -0.20 -0.13 -2.75
N VAL A 227 -0.85 0.92 -3.21
CA VAL A 227 -1.85 0.86 -4.28
C VAL A 227 -1.25 1.53 -5.51
N THR A 228 -1.11 0.80 -6.61
CA THR A 228 -0.53 1.34 -7.85
C THR A 228 -1.58 1.68 -8.90
N SER A 229 -2.82 1.22 -8.71
CA SER A 229 -3.95 1.53 -9.58
C SER A 229 -5.26 1.17 -8.87
N TYR A 230 -6.31 1.95 -9.13
CA TYR A 230 -7.68 1.67 -8.69
C TYR A 230 -8.56 1.07 -9.81
N ASP A 231 -8.14 1.19 -11.08
CA ASP A 231 -8.86 0.64 -12.24
C ASP A 231 -7.88 0.26 -13.38
N PRO A 232 -7.53 -1.04 -13.53
CA PRO A 232 -7.88 -2.14 -12.64
C PRO A 232 -7.22 -1.98 -11.26
N LEU A 233 -7.84 -2.54 -10.23
CA LEU A 233 -7.38 -2.42 -8.85
C LEU A 233 -6.13 -3.27 -8.64
N MET A 234 -5.08 -2.67 -8.08
CA MET A 234 -3.79 -3.30 -7.81
C MET A 234 -3.32 -2.94 -6.40
N ILE A 235 -3.36 -3.91 -5.50
CA ILE A 235 -3.03 -3.75 -4.08
C ILE A 235 -1.87 -4.67 -3.72
N TYR A 236 -0.86 -4.09 -3.08
CA TYR A 236 0.29 -4.80 -2.58
C TYR A 236 0.48 -4.52 -1.08
N MET A 237 0.79 -5.55 -0.31
CA MET A 237 1.16 -5.45 1.10
C MET A 237 2.66 -5.73 1.25
N TYR A 238 3.39 -4.86 1.94
CA TYR A 238 4.81 -5.09 2.20
C TYR A 238 4.97 -6.25 3.17
N GLU A 239 5.98 -7.09 2.93
CA GLU A 239 6.26 -8.27 3.76
C GLU A 239 6.66 -7.94 5.20
N GLU A 240 7.14 -6.71 5.43
CA GLU A 240 7.50 -6.21 6.75
C GLU A 240 6.63 -5.04 7.22
N GLY A 241 6.67 -4.84 8.53
CA GLY A 241 5.95 -3.78 9.23
C GLY A 241 6.57 -3.50 10.59
N PHE A 242 5.90 -2.65 11.37
CA PHE A 242 6.32 -2.39 12.75
C PHE A 242 5.26 -2.86 13.74
N VAL A 243 5.70 -3.47 14.82
CA VAL A 243 4.90 -3.67 16.03
C VAL A 243 5.30 -2.60 17.02
N ARG A 244 4.34 -1.76 17.43
CA ARG A 244 4.61 -0.65 18.34
C ARG A 244 4.01 -0.97 19.70
N PHE A 245 4.82 -0.89 20.75
CA PHE A 245 4.38 -1.20 22.11
C PHE A 245 4.05 0.06 22.91
N ALA A 246 3.03 -0.08 23.75
CA ALA A 246 2.80 0.83 24.88
C ALA A 246 3.92 0.66 25.93
N THR A 247 4.35 1.77 26.56
CA THR A 247 5.42 1.77 27.56
C THR A 247 4.99 1.42 28.97
N VAL A 248 3.69 1.39 29.24
CA VAL A 248 3.14 0.95 30.53
C VAL A 248 2.44 -0.39 30.35
N LYS A 249 2.59 -1.30 31.33
CA LYS A 249 1.90 -2.61 31.30
C LYS A 249 0.38 -2.40 31.31
N TYR A 250 -0.30 -3.17 30.48
CA TYR A 250 -1.73 -3.08 30.32
C TYR A 250 -2.44 -3.70 31.53
N THR A 251 -3.40 -2.96 32.08
CA THR A 251 -4.25 -3.42 33.17
C THR A 251 -5.70 -3.29 32.75
N VAL A 252 -6.49 -4.33 33.01
CA VAL A 252 -7.93 -4.29 32.75
C VAL A 252 -8.59 -3.46 33.85
N GLY A 253 -9.47 -2.54 33.45
CA GLY A 253 -10.28 -1.75 34.38
C GLY A 253 -10.31 -0.26 34.06
N ARG A 254 -11.26 0.44 34.71
CA ARG A 254 -11.57 1.85 34.41
C ARG A 254 -10.66 2.87 35.10
N LYS A 255 -9.89 2.44 36.10
CA LYS A 255 -9.07 3.34 36.93
C LYS A 255 -7.92 4.01 36.17
N ASN A 256 -7.43 3.37 35.10
CA ASN A 256 -6.22 3.79 34.40
C ASN A 256 -6.48 4.35 33.00
N LEU A 257 -7.75 4.61 32.63
CA LEU A 257 -8.12 5.08 31.27
C LEU A 257 -7.47 6.40 30.87
N TRP A 258 -7.06 7.21 31.84
CA TRP A 258 -6.34 8.47 31.65
C TRP A 258 -4.87 8.26 31.20
N ASN A 259 -4.28 7.09 31.42
CA ASN A 259 -2.88 6.82 31.12
C ASN A 259 -2.67 6.49 29.63
N SER A 260 -2.39 7.52 28.83
CA SER A 260 -2.10 7.38 27.40
C SER A 260 -0.95 6.42 27.08
N CYS A 261 0.09 6.35 27.91
CA CYS A 261 1.24 5.46 27.72
C CYS A 261 0.92 3.96 27.98
N MET A 262 -0.25 3.66 28.54
CA MET A 262 -0.78 2.29 28.66
C MET A 262 -1.68 1.93 27.46
N HIS A 263 -2.48 2.89 27.01
CA HIS A 263 -3.58 2.62 26.08
C HIS A 263 -3.28 2.93 24.62
N LEU A 264 -2.28 3.78 24.34
CA LEU A 264 -1.88 4.24 23.00
C LEU A 264 -0.47 3.78 22.68
N CYS A 265 -0.26 3.19 21.50
CA CYS A 265 1.01 2.59 21.09
C CYS A 265 1.86 3.51 20.20
N ASN A 266 1.39 4.72 19.88
CA ASN A 266 2.12 5.63 19.00
C ASN A 266 3.46 6.02 19.62
N SER A 267 4.55 5.94 18.85
CA SER A 267 5.89 6.32 19.31
C SER A 267 5.95 7.80 19.75
N SER A 268 5.16 8.70 19.16
CA SER A 268 5.08 10.10 19.58
C SER A 268 4.62 10.31 21.02
N ILE A 269 3.82 9.38 21.56
CA ILE A 269 3.35 9.39 22.95
C ILE A 269 4.38 8.72 23.85
N ASN A 270 4.91 7.58 23.40
CA ASN A 270 5.69 6.69 24.23
C ASN A 270 7.19 7.04 24.29
N LYS A 271 7.76 7.67 23.26
CA LYS A 271 9.21 7.85 23.10
C LYS A 271 9.92 8.67 24.18
N HIS A 272 9.16 9.47 24.94
CA HIS A 272 9.69 10.30 26.02
C HIS A 272 9.45 9.69 27.41
N HIS A 273 8.77 8.56 27.49
CA HIS A 273 8.56 7.84 28.74
C HIS A 273 9.87 7.17 29.19
N SER A 274 10.16 7.13 30.49
CA SER A 274 11.39 6.56 31.06
C SER A 274 11.62 5.10 30.65
N ASP A 275 10.52 4.34 30.60
CA ASP A 275 10.53 2.90 30.29
C ASP A 275 10.52 2.62 28.77
N TYR A 276 10.64 3.64 27.92
CA TYR A 276 10.75 3.45 26.49
C TYR A 276 12.14 2.95 26.12
N ILE A 277 12.20 1.73 25.61
CA ILE A 277 13.46 1.08 25.28
C ILE A 277 13.71 1.27 23.79
N ARG A 278 14.74 2.05 23.47
CA ARG A 278 15.29 2.20 22.12
C ARG A 278 16.37 1.16 21.89
N THR A 279 16.38 0.62 20.69
CA THR A 279 17.37 -0.38 20.27
C THR A 279 18.25 0.24 19.20
N ASP A 280 19.56 0.26 19.44
CA ASP A 280 20.57 0.81 18.53
C ASP A 280 21.15 -0.26 17.59
N ASP A 281 20.77 -1.53 17.78
CA ASP A 281 21.12 -2.63 16.90
C ASP A 281 20.04 -2.81 15.81
N PRO A 282 20.35 -2.64 14.51
CA PRO A 282 19.39 -2.86 13.42
C PRO A 282 18.98 -4.32 13.22
N ASP A 283 19.70 -5.28 13.80
CA ASP A 283 19.42 -6.72 13.71
C ASP A 283 18.67 -7.26 14.94
N ALA A 284 18.49 -6.44 15.99
CA ALA A 284 17.69 -6.76 17.16
C ALA A 284 16.20 -6.51 16.88
N GLU A 285 15.59 -7.44 16.14
CA GLU A 285 14.21 -7.35 15.61
C GLU A 285 13.10 -7.49 16.66
N ASP A 286 13.40 -8.05 17.82
CA ASP A 286 12.48 -8.41 18.91
C ASP A 286 12.89 -7.79 20.27
N VAL A 287 13.65 -6.70 20.23
CA VAL A 287 14.14 -5.99 21.43
C VAL A 287 13.55 -4.59 21.51
N GLY A 288 13.15 -4.20 22.72
CA GLY A 288 12.70 -2.85 23.04
C GLY A 288 11.23 -2.58 22.75
N SER A 289 10.87 -1.30 22.60
CA SER A 289 9.48 -0.83 22.45
C SER A 289 8.97 -0.80 21.00
N LYS A 290 9.74 -1.36 20.06
CA LYS A 290 9.38 -1.48 18.63
C LYS A 290 9.99 -2.76 18.06
N TRP A 291 9.17 -3.64 17.49
CA TRP A 291 9.64 -4.87 16.83
C TRP A 291 9.30 -4.87 15.34
N THR A 292 9.89 -5.81 14.60
CA THR A 292 9.45 -6.14 13.23
C THR A 292 8.18 -6.97 13.26
N LEU A 293 7.43 -6.96 12.15
CA LEU A 293 6.27 -7.83 12.00
C LEU A 293 6.71 -9.30 12.03
N SER A 294 7.80 -9.66 11.34
CA SER A 294 8.32 -11.03 11.36
C SER A 294 8.69 -11.51 12.75
N ALA A 295 9.26 -10.66 13.61
CA ALA A 295 9.56 -11.00 14.99
C ALA A 295 8.31 -11.43 15.77
N LEU A 296 7.23 -10.64 15.67
CA LEU A 296 5.95 -10.99 16.29
C LEU A 296 5.38 -12.30 15.71
N LEU A 297 5.42 -12.48 14.39
CA LEU A 297 4.90 -13.70 13.77
C LEU A 297 5.71 -14.94 14.18
N ARG A 298 7.05 -14.84 14.31
CA ARG A 298 7.90 -15.91 14.85
C ARG A 298 7.49 -16.26 16.29
N LEU A 299 7.28 -15.25 17.13
CA LEU A 299 6.84 -15.43 18.51
C LEU A 299 5.47 -16.12 18.57
N LEU A 300 4.49 -15.67 17.78
CA LEU A 300 3.15 -16.26 17.74
C LEU A 300 3.18 -17.71 17.25
N ARG A 301 3.97 -18.04 16.20
CA ARG A 301 4.17 -19.41 15.73
C ARG A 301 4.75 -20.31 16.82
N SER A 302 5.75 -19.82 17.56
CA SER A 302 6.34 -20.57 18.68
C SER A 302 5.34 -20.85 19.81
N SER A 303 4.27 -20.04 19.88
CA SER A 303 3.14 -20.21 20.81
C SER A 303 1.95 -20.97 20.21
N ASN A 304 2.16 -21.67 19.09
CA ASN A 304 1.16 -22.49 18.40
C ASN A 304 -0.06 -21.69 17.90
N VAL A 305 0.14 -20.42 17.53
CA VAL A 305 -0.86 -19.58 16.86
C VAL A 305 -0.73 -19.73 15.35
N ASP A 306 -1.88 -19.91 14.68
CA ASP A 306 -1.95 -19.90 13.22
C ASP A 306 -1.77 -18.48 12.67
N THR A 307 -0.52 -18.11 12.42
CA THR A 307 -0.17 -16.81 11.84
C THR A 307 -0.58 -16.66 10.39
N GLU A 308 -0.78 -17.76 9.65
CA GLU A 308 -1.20 -17.69 8.24
C GLU A 308 -2.65 -17.21 8.18
N SER A 309 -3.53 -17.81 8.99
CA SER A 309 -4.91 -17.34 9.15
C SER A 309 -4.99 -15.89 9.62
N LEU A 310 -4.17 -15.48 10.59
CA LEU A 310 -4.11 -14.09 11.05
C LEU A 310 -3.74 -13.12 9.92
N MET A 311 -2.69 -13.43 9.14
CA MET A 311 -2.27 -12.57 8.03
C MET A 311 -3.31 -12.54 6.91
N LEU A 312 -3.99 -13.65 6.60
CA LEU A 312 -5.10 -13.67 5.65
C LEU A 312 -6.28 -12.79 6.11
N GLN A 313 -6.57 -12.73 7.41
CA GLN A 313 -7.57 -11.82 7.95
C GLN A 313 -7.13 -10.35 7.84
N ILE A 314 -5.85 -10.07 8.05
CA ILE A 314 -5.27 -8.72 7.85
C ILE A 314 -5.35 -8.30 6.36
N GLU A 315 -5.01 -9.19 5.43
CA GLU A 315 -5.15 -8.93 3.99
C GLU A 315 -6.61 -8.66 3.61
N ASP A 316 -7.55 -9.43 4.17
CA ASP A 316 -8.99 -9.26 3.95
C ASP A 316 -9.48 -7.87 4.42
N ILE A 317 -9.01 -7.40 5.58
CA ILE A 317 -9.26 -6.05 6.07
C ILE A 317 -8.75 -5.00 5.07
N VAL A 318 -7.48 -5.12 4.65
CA VAL A 318 -6.86 -4.16 3.72
C VAL A 318 -7.65 -4.08 2.41
N ILE A 319 -7.95 -5.23 1.79
CA ILE A 319 -8.67 -5.30 0.52
C ILE A 319 -10.07 -4.70 0.67
N LYS A 320 -10.84 -5.11 1.70
CA LYS A 320 -12.21 -4.63 1.91
C LYS A 320 -12.27 -3.14 2.24
N SER A 321 -11.29 -2.61 2.97
CA SER A 321 -11.18 -1.17 3.22
C SER A 321 -10.96 -0.37 1.94
N ILE A 322 -10.10 -0.86 1.05
CA ILE A 322 -9.86 -0.21 -0.25
C ILE A 322 -11.09 -0.34 -1.15
N LEU A 323 -11.73 -1.51 -1.22
CA LEU A 323 -12.96 -1.72 -1.98
C LEU A 323 -14.10 -0.78 -1.53
N ALA A 324 -14.27 -0.58 -0.22
CA ALA A 324 -15.30 0.29 0.33
C ALA A 324 -15.15 1.76 -0.11
N THR A 325 -13.94 2.19 -0.45
CA THR A 325 -13.60 3.59 -0.76
C THR A 325 -13.23 3.82 -2.23
N ALA A 326 -13.11 2.75 -3.02
CA ALA A 326 -12.62 2.81 -4.39
C ALA A 326 -13.53 3.60 -5.34
N HIS A 327 -14.86 3.50 -5.22
CA HIS A 327 -15.79 4.16 -6.15
C HIS A 327 -15.54 5.66 -6.33
N PRO A 328 -15.53 6.50 -5.26
CA PRO A 328 -15.23 7.93 -5.41
C PRO A 328 -13.81 8.23 -5.92
N ILE A 329 -12.84 7.35 -5.63
CA ILE A 329 -11.45 7.50 -6.08
C ILE A 329 -11.34 7.22 -7.59
N VAL A 330 -11.93 6.12 -8.06
CA VAL A 330 -11.98 5.75 -9.49
C VAL A 330 -12.67 6.86 -10.31
N ALA A 331 -13.79 7.38 -9.82
CA ALA A 331 -14.51 8.46 -10.48
C ALA A 331 -13.63 9.73 -10.61
N ALA A 332 -12.90 10.08 -9.54
CA ALA A 332 -12.01 11.24 -9.57
C ALA A 332 -10.76 11.01 -10.43
N CYS A 333 -10.22 9.79 -10.47
CA CYS A 333 -9.12 9.43 -11.37
C CYS A 333 -9.53 9.63 -12.83
N LYS A 334 -10.72 9.12 -13.22
CA LYS A 334 -11.24 9.27 -14.58
C LYS A 334 -11.47 10.72 -15.00
N LEU A 335 -11.83 11.58 -14.05
CA LEU A 335 -12.10 12.99 -14.31
C LEU A 335 -10.84 13.85 -14.35
N PHE A 336 -9.83 13.54 -13.53
CA PHE A 336 -8.69 14.43 -13.29
C PHE A 336 -7.33 13.88 -13.72
N VAL A 337 -7.19 12.58 -13.94
CA VAL A 337 -5.89 11.95 -14.20
C VAL A 337 -5.85 11.46 -15.65
N PRO A 338 -5.04 12.08 -16.54
CA PRO A 338 -5.02 11.76 -17.96
C PRO A 338 -4.39 10.39 -18.26
N HIS A 339 -3.49 9.91 -17.40
CA HIS A 339 -2.79 8.64 -17.55
C HIS A 339 -2.87 7.81 -16.26
N SER A 340 -3.39 6.59 -16.34
CA SER A 340 -3.68 5.74 -15.17
C SER A 340 -2.48 5.44 -14.28
N ASN A 341 -1.26 5.44 -14.85
CA ASN A 341 -0.03 5.16 -14.11
C ASN A 341 0.57 6.37 -13.40
N CYS A 342 -0.02 7.56 -13.52
CA CYS A 342 0.53 8.77 -12.89
C CYS A 342 0.46 8.73 -11.36
N CYS A 343 -0.58 8.10 -10.80
CA CYS A 343 -0.80 8.06 -9.37
C CYS A 343 -0.41 6.70 -8.79
N PHE A 344 0.20 6.73 -7.62
CA PHE A 344 0.35 5.57 -6.73
C PHE A 344 0.16 6.05 -5.31
N GLU A 345 0.05 5.15 -4.34
CA GLU A 345 -0.06 5.55 -2.95
C GLU A 345 0.53 4.53 -1.99
N LEU A 346 1.21 5.03 -0.96
CA LEU A 346 1.68 4.23 0.17
C LEU A 346 0.84 4.58 1.39
N TYR A 347 0.05 3.62 1.86
CA TYR A 347 -0.76 3.72 3.08
C TYR A 347 -0.05 3.03 4.24
N GLY A 348 -0.25 3.57 5.44
CA GLY A 348 0.06 2.88 6.70
C GLY A 348 -1.21 2.43 7.40
N PHE A 349 -1.49 1.13 7.39
CA PHE A 349 -2.62 0.54 8.11
C PHE A 349 -2.23 0.31 9.56
N ASP A 350 -3.05 0.80 10.49
CA ASP A 350 -2.88 0.59 11.92
C ASP A 350 -3.90 -0.45 12.37
N ILE A 351 -3.42 -1.62 12.76
CA ILE A 351 -4.25 -2.79 13.12
C ILE A 351 -3.98 -3.19 14.56
N LEU A 352 -5.04 -3.43 15.33
CA LEU A 352 -4.96 -4.02 16.66
C LEU A 352 -5.43 -5.46 16.61
N VAL A 353 -4.66 -6.38 17.17
CA VAL A 353 -5.09 -7.78 17.34
C VAL A 353 -5.61 -7.93 18.77
N ASP A 354 -6.79 -8.52 18.95
CA ASP A 354 -7.33 -8.82 20.27
C ASP A 354 -6.86 -10.18 20.81
N SER A 355 -7.26 -10.51 22.04
CA SER A 355 -6.89 -11.77 22.71
C SER A 355 -7.40 -13.02 22.00
N ASP A 356 -8.47 -12.89 21.22
CA ASP A 356 -9.08 -13.95 20.42
C ASP A 356 -8.44 -14.05 19.02
N LEU A 357 -7.35 -13.31 18.79
CA LEU A 357 -6.61 -13.21 17.54
C LEU A 357 -7.43 -12.61 16.39
N LYS A 358 -8.48 -11.85 16.69
CA LYS A 358 -9.21 -11.09 15.67
C LYS A 358 -8.49 -9.75 15.43
N PRO A 359 -8.12 -9.44 14.17
CA PRO A 359 -7.59 -8.14 13.82
C PRO A 359 -8.70 -7.10 13.65
N TRP A 360 -8.42 -5.89 14.11
CA TRP A 360 -9.31 -4.72 14.06
C TRP A 360 -8.58 -3.56 13.40
N LEU A 361 -9.21 -2.93 12.42
CA LEU A 361 -8.69 -1.72 11.80
C LEU A 361 -8.89 -0.52 12.76
N LEU A 362 -7.80 0.18 13.08
CA LEU A 362 -7.84 1.37 13.93
C LEU A 362 -7.92 2.67 13.12
N GLU A 363 -7.10 2.78 12.08
CA GLU A 363 -7.04 3.88 11.12
C GLU A 363 -6.18 3.51 9.91
N VAL A 364 -6.29 4.29 8.83
CA VAL A 364 -5.39 4.23 7.68
C VAL A 364 -4.72 5.59 7.52
N ASN A 365 -3.40 5.60 7.58
CA ASN A 365 -2.60 6.81 7.52
C ASN A 365 -2.21 7.14 6.07
N LEU A 366 -2.53 8.36 5.64
CA LEU A 366 -1.96 8.98 4.44
C LEU A 366 -0.48 9.26 4.69
N SER A 367 0.42 8.88 3.77
CA SER A 367 1.85 9.16 3.88
C SER A 367 2.42 8.79 5.26
N PRO A 368 2.48 7.49 5.61
CA PRO A 368 3.00 7.05 6.90
C PRO A 368 4.42 7.61 7.13
N SER A 369 4.75 8.00 8.37
CA SER A 369 6.05 8.63 8.66
C SER A 369 7.22 7.78 8.18
N LEU A 370 8.07 8.41 7.37
CA LEU A 370 9.32 7.88 6.84
C LEU A 370 10.53 8.30 7.69
N GLY A 371 10.29 9.02 8.80
CA GLY A 371 11.33 9.39 9.76
C GLY A 371 12.05 8.17 10.33
N CYS A 372 13.36 8.26 10.50
CA CYS A 372 14.19 7.16 10.96
C CYS A 372 14.75 7.46 12.35
N ASP A 373 13.96 7.12 13.38
CA ASP A 373 14.32 7.35 14.78
C ASP A 373 15.23 6.25 15.36
N SER A 374 15.41 5.13 14.65
CA SER A 374 16.28 4.02 15.04
C SER A 374 16.95 3.36 13.82
N PRO A 375 18.03 2.60 14.03
CA PRO A 375 18.66 1.80 12.97
C PRO A 375 17.69 0.78 12.34
N LEU A 376 16.80 0.19 13.13
CA LEU A 376 15.74 -0.68 12.64
C LEU A 376 14.77 0.04 11.70
N ASP A 377 14.37 1.28 12.04
CA ASP A 377 13.54 2.11 11.15
C ASP A 377 14.23 2.30 9.80
N THR A 378 15.53 2.63 9.82
CA THR A 378 16.33 2.86 8.60
C THR A 378 16.41 1.60 7.75
N LYS A 379 16.67 0.42 8.36
CA LYS A 379 16.77 -0.86 7.67
C LYS A 379 15.48 -1.19 6.90
N ILE A 380 14.33 -1.14 7.58
CA ILE A 380 13.04 -1.52 6.98
C ILE A 380 12.56 -0.46 5.99
N LYS A 381 12.58 0.82 6.37
CA LYS A 381 12.04 1.90 5.52
C LYS A 381 12.87 2.13 4.27
N SER A 382 14.19 1.96 4.32
CA SER A 382 15.05 2.10 3.13
C SER A 382 14.80 0.99 2.11
N ALA A 383 14.65 -0.25 2.58
CA ALA A 383 14.28 -1.39 1.74
C ALA A 383 12.89 -1.18 1.12
N MET A 384 11.89 -0.85 1.95
CA MET A 384 10.53 -0.59 1.52
C MET A 384 10.43 0.53 0.49
N LEU A 385 11.13 1.66 0.69
CA LEU A 385 11.10 2.77 -0.27
C LEU A 385 11.76 2.41 -1.59
N ALA A 386 12.87 1.67 -1.57
CA ALA A 386 13.51 1.18 -2.79
C ALA A 386 12.59 0.22 -3.57
N ASP A 387 11.96 -0.71 -2.86
CA ASP A 387 11.00 -1.63 -3.48
C ASP A 387 9.76 -0.89 -4.01
N LEU A 388 9.27 0.12 -3.29
CA LEU A 388 8.12 0.92 -3.70
C LEU A 388 8.40 1.69 -5.00
N LEU A 389 9.53 2.39 -5.08
CA LEU A 389 9.90 3.14 -6.28
C LEU A 389 10.12 2.22 -7.49
N THR A 390 10.69 1.03 -7.25
CA THR A 390 10.86 0.00 -8.28
C THR A 390 9.50 -0.57 -8.75
N LEU A 391 8.59 -0.85 -7.80
CA LEU A 391 7.24 -1.32 -8.06
C LEU A 391 6.46 -0.31 -8.92
N VAL A 392 6.43 0.96 -8.49
CA VAL A 392 5.80 2.08 -9.22
C VAL A 392 6.39 2.19 -10.63
N GLY A 393 7.72 2.03 -10.74
CA GLY A 393 8.43 2.04 -12.01
C GLY A 393 8.46 3.43 -12.63
N LEU A 394 9.42 4.26 -12.20
CA LEU A 394 9.68 5.56 -12.81
C LEU A 394 10.21 5.34 -14.23
N PRO A 395 9.55 5.82 -15.30
CA PRO A 395 10.03 5.68 -16.66
C PRO A 395 11.42 6.30 -16.80
N ALA A 396 12.37 5.52 -17.32
CA ALA A 396 13.74 5.97 -17.57
C ALA A 396 13.76 6.79 -18.87
N VAL A 397 13.27 8.03 -18.77
CA VAL A 397 13.19 8.98 -19.88
C VAL A 397 13.71 10.33 -19.44
N ASP A 398 14.39 11.00 -20.36
CA ASP A 398 14.87 12.36 -20.17
C ASP A 398 13.70 13.36 -20.33
N PRO A 399 13.37 14.14 -19.28
CA PRO A 399 12.28 15.11 -19.34
C PRO A 399 12.53 16.20 -20.40
N MET A 400 13.78 16.54 -20.72
CA MET A 400 14.13 17.56 -21.71
C MET A 400 13.98 17.08 -23.16
N VAL A 401 14.19 15.78 -23.41
CA VAL A 401 14.10 15.17 -24.75
C VAL A 401 12.67 14.71 -25.07
N SER A 402 11.84 14.47 -24.05
CA SER A 402 10.47 13.99 -24.18
C SER A 402 9.47 15.05 -24.70
N ARG A 403 9.81 15.76 -25.79
CA ARG A 403 8.82 16.47 -26.62
C ARG A 403 7.98 15.45 -27.39
N PRO A 404 6.64 15.48 -27.35
CA PRO A 404 5.84 14.44 -27.97
C PRO A 404 5.83 14.56 -29.50
N ALA A 405 6.69 13.82 -30.18
CA ALA A 405 6.44 13.36 -31.54
C ALA A 405 5.48 12.16 -31.49
N THR A 406 4.26 12.37 -31.04
CA THR A 406 3.07 11.58 -31.39
C THR A 406 1.86 12.22 -30.72
N LYS A 407 0.91 12.68 -31.53
CA LYS A 407 -0.44 13.07 -31.07
C LYS A 407 -1.13 11.82 -30.51
N TYR A 408 -0.90 11.49 -29.24
CA TYR A 408 -1.69 10.49 -28.54
C TYR A 408 -3.10 11.05 -28.35
N ARG A 409 -4.09 10.41 -28.98
CA ARG A 409 -5.49 10.81 -28.80
C ARG A 409 -5.94 10.43 -27.39
N PRO A 410 -6.45 11.38 -26.58
CA PRO A 410 -6.98 11.05 -25.26
C PRO A 410 -8.20 10.13 -25.38
N TYR A 411 -8.36 9.23 -24.42
CA TYR A 411 -9.47 8.27 -24.29
C TYR A 411 -10.86 8.96 -24.32
N SER A 412 -10.93 10.24 -23.94
CA SER A 412 -12.16 11.06 -24.02
C SER A 412 -12.59 11.41 -25.45
N ALA A 413 -11.71 11.33 -26.46
CA ALA A 413 -12.03 11.70 -27.84
C ALA A 413 -12.82 10.63 -28.62
N PHE A 414 -12.92 9.40 -28.10
CA PHE A 414 -13.71 8.34 -28.74
C PHE A 414 -15.19 8.33 -28.33
N VAL A 415 -15.53 8.88 -27.16
CA VAL A 415 -16.93 8.97 -26.70
C VAL A 415 -17.74 9.90 -27.62
N SER A 416 -17.17 11.04 -28.01
CA SER A 416 -17.87 12.03 -28.84
C SER A 416 -18.04 11.62 -30.32
N ARG A 417 -17.28 10.65 -30.83
CA ARG A 417 -17.41 10.20 -32.23
C ARG A 417 -18.52 9.16 -32.43
N ARG A 418 -19.00 8.53 -31.36
CA ARG A 418 -20.09 7.55 -31.43
C ARG A 418 -21.47 8.23 -31.38
N GLU A 419 -21.57 9.39 -30.74
CA GLU A 419 -22.79 10.22 -30.73
C GLU A 419 -23.10 10.86 -32.10
N LYS A 420 -22.11 11.02 -32.99
CA LYS A 420 -22.33 11.57 -34.34
C LYS A 420 -22.70 10.55 -35.42
N LEU A 421 -22.86 9.27 -35.06
CA LEU A 421 -23.25 8.21 -36.00
C LEU A 421 -24.69 7.72 -35.81
N GLU A 422 -25.44 8.29 -34.86
CA GLU A 422 -26.84 7.91 -34.59
C GLU A 422 -27.87 8.79 -35.31
N ASP A 423 -27.46 9.76 -36.13
CA ASP A 423 -28.37 10.70 -36.82
C ASP A 423 -28.67 10.32 -38.28
N SER A 424 -28.55 9.03 -38.64
CA SER A 424 -28.99 8.53 -39.94
C SER A 424 -29.95 7.34 -39.76
N LEU A 425 -31.24 7.66 -39.89
CA LEU A 425 -32.34 6.71 -39.97
C LEU A 425 -32.19 5.80 -41.20
N ALA A 426 -31.43 4.73 -41.07
CA ALA A 426 -31.47 3.58 -41.98
C ALA A 426 -31.08 2.32 -41.22
N LEU A 427 -32.05 1.42 -41.02
CA LEU A 427 -31.86 0.08 -40.46
C LEU A 427 -30.76 -0.69 -41.23
N PRO A 428 -29.63 -1.09 -40.60
CA PRO A 428 -28.69 -1.98 -41.24
C PRO A 428 -29.05 -3.44 -40.95
N ARG A 429 -29.42 -4.12 -42.03
CA ARG A 429 -29.59 -5.56 -42.19
C ARG A 429 -28.47 -6.36 -41.49
N MET A 430 -28.84 -7.26 -40.58
CA MET A 430 -27.91 -8.17 -39.90
C MET A 430 -27.09 -8.98 -40.91
N LYS A 431 -25.81 -8.65 -41.05
CA LYS A 431 -24.81 -9.59 -41.55
C LYS A 431 -24.30 -10.38 -40.35
N LYS A 432 -24.63 -11.67 -40.31
CA LYS A 432 -23.97 -12.66 -39.44
C LYS A 432 -22.48 -12.68 -39.80
N SER A 433 -21.65 -11.94 -39.07
CA SER A 433 -20.21 -12.17 -39.06
C SER A 433 -19.90 -13.08 -37.88
N THR A 434 -19.70 -14.36 -38.18
CA THR A 434 -18.98 -15.30 -37.31
C THR A 434 -17.53 -14.82 -37.21
N ALA A 435 -17.25 -13.89 -36.30
CA ALA A 435 -15.89 -13.49 -35.95
C ALA A 435 -15.45 -14.31 -34.73
N SER A 436 -14.38 -15.09 -34.90
CA SER A 436 -13.74 -15.89 -33.87
C SER A 436 -13.34 -15.04 -32.66
N ALA A 437 -13.79 -15.43 -31.47
CA ALA A 437 -13.30 -14.90 -30.21
C ALA A 437 -11.90 -15.44 -29.91
N THR A 438 -10.82 -14.70 -30.17
CA THR A 438 -9.46 -15.02 -29.63
C THR A 438 -8.40 -13.91 -29.67
N ALA A 439 -8.56 -12.78 -30.36
CA ALA A 439 -7.50 -11.77 -30.43
C ALA A 439 -7.65 -10.66 -29.37
N LEU A 440 -6.69 -10.59 -28.44
CA LEU A 440 -6.54 -9.47 -27.49
C LEU A 440 -6.29 -8.16 -28.26
N SER A 441 -6.91 -7.07 -27.82
CA SER A 441 -6.58 -5.74 -28.31
C SER A 441 -5.13 -5.36 -27.93
N PRO A 442 -4.51 -4.42 -28.66
CA PRO A 442 -3.17 -3.93 -28.31
C PRO A 442 -3.08 -3.37 -26.89
N ASP A 443 -4.15 -2.71 -26.41
CA ASP A 443 -4.19 -2.10 -25.09
C ASP A 443 -4.34 -3.15 -23.97
N GLU A 444 -5.19 -4.16 -24.18
CA GLU A 444 -5.31 -5.33 -23.29
C GLU A 444 -3.98 -6.10 -23.19
N SER A 445 -3.30 -6.30 -24.32
CA SER A 445 -2.00 -6.96 -24.37
C SER A 445 -0.93 -6.14 -23.62
N ARG A 446 -0.93 -4.81 -23.77
CA ARG A 446 -0.05 -3.90 -23.03
C ARG A 446 -0.35 -3.94 -21.53
N LEU A 447 -1.62 -3.94 -21.15
CA LEU A 447 -2.04 -4.02 -19.75
C LEU A 447 -1.52 -5.29 -19.09
N ILE A 448 -1.73 -6.47 -19.69
CA ILE A 448 -1.23 -7.74 -19.15
C ILE A 448 0.29 -7.72 -19.01
N ARG A 449 1.01 -7.28 -20.05
CA ARG A 449 2.49 -7.19 -20.01
C ARG A 449 2.95 -6.25 -18.88
N ASN A 450 2.32 -5.09 -18.72
CA ASN A 450 2.67 -4.13 -17.68
C ASN A 450 2.40 -4.69 -16.28
N VAL A 451 1.28 -5.38 -16.08
CA VAL A 451 0.94 -6.00 -14.78
C VAL A 451 1.88 -7.14 -14.42
N ARG A 452 2.30 -7.95 -15.40
CA ARG A 452 3.32 -9.00 -15.19
C ARG A 452 4.70 -8.40 -14.86
N ALA A 453 5.15 -7.41 -15.64
CA ALA A 453 6.42 -6.73 -15.38
C ALA A 453 6.43 -6.00 -14.03
N GLN A 454 5.31 -5.39 -13.63
CA GLN A 454 5.15 -4.79 -12.30
C GLN A 454 5.26 -5.83 -11.19
N TYR A 455 4.65 -7.01 -11.38
CA TYR A 455 4.75 -8.11 -10.41
C TYR A 455 6.18 -8.66 -10.30
N GLU A 456 6.91 -8.78 -11.40
CA GLU A 456 8.30 -9.27 -11.39
C GLU A 456 9.25 -8.35 -10.61
N ARG A 457 9.01 -7.03 -10.64
CA ARG A 457 9.87 -6.02 -10.02
C ARG A 457 9.39 -5.53 -8.64
N ARG A 458 8.40 -6.19 -8.05
CA ARG A 458 7.72 -5.73 -6.82
C ARG A 458 8.59 -5.67 -5.55
N GLY A 459 9.74 -6.35 -5.53
CA GLY A 459 10.55 -6.46 -4.31
C GLY A 459 9.78 -7.15 -3.18
N GLY A 460 9.87 -6.64 -1.96
CA GLY A 460 9.14 -7.14 -0.79
C GLY A 460 7.63 -6.83 -0.77
N PHE A 461 7.07 -6.21 -1.82
CA PHE A 461 5.63 -5.98 -1.92
C PHE A 461 4.89 -7.20 -2.48
N ASN A 462 4.13 -7.89 -1.65
CA ASN A 462 3.31 -9.03 -2.05
C ASN A 462 1.98 -8.55 -2.64
N ARG A 463 1.63 -9.01 -3.85
CA ARG A 463 0.37 -8.64 -4.50
C ARG A 463 -0.80 -9.39 -3.87
N ILE A 464 -1.60 -8.69 -3.08
CA ILE A 464 -2.80 -9.25 -2.42
C ILE A 464 -4.05 -9.09 -3.29
N PHE A 465 -4.05 -8.16 -4.25
CA PHE A 465 -5.10 -8.03 -5.27
C PHE A 465 -4.51 -7.53 -6.61
N PRO A 466 -4.85 -8.15 -7.77
CA PRO A 466 -5.53 -9.42 -7.90
C PRO A 466 -4.60 -10.60 -7.56
N SER A 467 -5.17 -11.64 -6.99
CA SER A 467 -4.55 -12.93 -6.71
C SER A 467 -5.45 -14.06 -7.27
N ALA A 468 -4.95 -15.29 -7.20
CA ALA A 468 -5.69 -16.49 -7.60
C ALA A 468 -7.11 -16.53 -7.02
N ASP A 469 -7.25 -16.22 -5.73
CA ASP A 469 -8.50 -16.34 -4.98
C ASP A 469 -9.32 -15.05 -4.91
N THR A 470 -8.77 -13.90 -5.31
CA THR A 470 -9.44 -12.62 -5.08
C THR A 470 -10.75 -12.50 -5.85
N TRP A 471 -10.83 -13.03 -7.07
CA TRP A 471 -12.09 -12.99 -7.81
C TRP A 471 -13.18 -13.78 -7.10
N LYS A 472 -12.86 -15.02 -6.67
CA LYS A 472 -13.79 -15.87 -5.91
C LYS A 472 -14.27 -15.20 -4.61
N ARG A 473 -13.38 -14.51 -3.90
CA ARG A 473 -13.68 -13.89 -2.59
C ARG A 473 -14.37 -12.53 -2.69
N TYR A 474 -14.01 -11.71 -3.67
CA TYR A 474 -14.35 -10.28 -3.68
C TYR A 474 -15.19 -9.83 -4.88
N SER A 475 -15.42 -10.67 -5.90
CA SER A 475 -16.24 -10.30 -7.07
C SER A 475 -17.65 -9.83 -6.71
N MET A 476 -18.24 -10.32 -5.60
CA MET A 476 -19.55 -9.87 -5.12
C MET A 476 -19.60 -8.38 -4.71
N TYR A 477 -18.43 -7.77 -4.50
CA TYR A 477 -18.29 -6.35 -4.18
C TYR A 477 -17.98 -5.50 -5.41
N LEU A 478 -17.78 -6.11 -6.58
CA LEU A 478 -17.49 -5.45 -7.85
C LEU A 478 -18.72 -5.45 -8.75
N ASP A 479 -18.90 -4.37 -9.50
CA ASP A 479 -19.88 -4.33 -10.58
C ASP A 479 -19.45 -5.27 -11.72
N GLN A 480 -20.38 -6.08 -12.23
CA GLN A 480 -20.07 -7.11 -13.21
C GLN A 480 -19.65 -6.53 -14.56
N THR A 481 -20.21 -5.38 -14.94
CA THR A 481 -19.96 -4.74 -16.24
C THR A 481 -18.70 -3.88 -16.21
N THR A 482 -18.54 -3.08 -15.17
CA THR A 482 -17.49 -2.07 -15.06
C THR A 482 -16.29 -2.54 -14.25
N GLY A 483 -16.45 -3.54 -13.37
CA GLY A 483 -15.42 -3.97 -12.43
C GLY A 483 -15.18 -3.01 -11.26
N ILE A 484 -15.91 -1.89 -11.19
CA ILE A 484 -15.75 -0.88 -10.14
C ILE A 484 -16.45 -1.36 -8.87
N PRO A 485 -15.86 -1.17 -7.67
CA PRO A 485 -16.51 -1.57 -6.42
C PRO A 485 -17.86 -0.87 -6.19
N ILE A 486 -18.87 -1.66 -5.81
CA ILE A 486 -20.23 -1.19 -5.55
C ILE A 486 -20.32 -0.72 -4.11
N SER A 487 -20.36 0.59 -3.90
CA SER A 487 -20.46 1.18 -2.56
C SER A 487 -21.90 1.58 -2.18
N GLY A 488 -22.97 1.23 -2.91
CA GLY A 488 -24.38 1.53 -2.56
C GLY A 488 -25.32 1.59 -3.77
N ASN A 489 -26.56 2.08 -3.59
CA ASN A 489 -27.52 2.33 -4.69
C ASN A 489 -27.08 3.56 -5.51
N SER A 490 -25.97 3.45 -6.23
CA SER A 490 -25.61 4.45 -7.22
C SER A 490 -26.36 4.15 -8.52
N ASN A 491 -27.45 4.88 -8.76
CA ASN A 491 -28.06 5.11 -10.07
C ASN A 491 -27.12 5.95 -10.99
N LEU A 492 -25.81 5.73 -10.92
CA LEU A 492 -24.82 6.38 -11.79
C LEU A 492 -24.40 5.46 -12.94
N SER A 493 -25.17 4.39 -13.18
CA SER A 493 -25.18 3.66 -14.45
C SER A 493 -25.55 4.55 -15.64
N SER A 494 -25.99 5.80 -15.42
CA SER A 494 -26.41 6.75 -16.45
C SER A 494 -25.32 7.70 -16.95
N VAL A 495 -24.12 7.76 -16.35
CA VAL A 495 -23.12 8.80 -16.72
C VAL A 495 -21.93 8.29 -17.54
N ILE A 496 -21.65 6.99 -17.60
CA ILE A 496 -20.56 6.47 -18.44
C ILE A 496 -20.93 5.08 -18.98
N PRO A 497 -20.98 4.86 -20.32
CA PRO A 497 -21.10 3.52 -20.90
C PRO A 497 -19.75 2.81 -20.74
N MET A 498 -19.49 2.27 -19.56
CA MET A 498 -18.37 1.37 -19.34
C MET A 498 -18.81 -0.05 -19.68
N THR A 499 -18.14 -0.66 -20.66
CA THR A 499 -18.46 -2.01 -21.14
C THR A 499 -17.36 -3.03 -20.84
N HIS A 500 -16.30 -2.66 -20.12
CA HIS A 500 -15.13 -3.51 -19.94
C HIS A 500 -14.65 -3.57 -18.48
N ASN A 501 -14.75 -4.76 -17.90
CA ASN A 501 -14.36 -5.07 -16.53
C ASN A 501 -12.87 -5.47 -16.50
N TYR A 502 -11.96 -4.48 -16.36
CA TYR A 502 -10.52 -4.75 -16.35
C TYR A 502 -10.07 -5.63 -15.18
N ASN A 503 -10.80 -5.63 -14.06
CA ASN A 503 -10.52 -6.51 -12.92
C ASN A 503 -10.79 -7.98 -13.28
N TYR A 504 -11.92 -8.27 -13.92
CA TYR A 504 -12.24 -9.61 -14.40
C TYR A 504 -11.27 -10.07 -15.49
N PHE A 505 -11.05 -9.18 -16.47
CA PHE A 505 -10.11 -9.42 -17.55
C PHE A 505 -8.73 -9.81 -17.00
N LEU A 506 -8.15 -9.02 -16.09
CA LEU A 506 -6.86 -9.37 -15.51
C LEU A 506 -6.88 -10.70 -14.76
N HIS A 507 -7.95 -11.02 -14.03
CA HIS A 507 -8.05 -12.30 -13.33
C HIS A 507 -7.95 -13.49 -14.31
N GLN A 508 -8.69 -13.45 -15.42
CA GLN A 508 -8.70 -14.52 -16.42
C GLN A 508 -7.32 -14.76 -17.05
N TYR A 509 -6.58 -13.70 -17.37
CA TYR A 509 -5.29 -13.80 -18.09
C TYR A 509 -4.07 -13.95 -17.18
N LEU A 510 -4.20 -13.62 -15.90
CA LEU A 510 -3.15 -13.85 -14.90
C LEU A 510 -3.27 -15.22 -14.24
N PHE A 511 -4.47 -15.81 -14.19
CA PHE A 511 -4.74 -17.07 -13.48
C PHE A 511 -5.61 -18.05 -14.32
N PRO A 512 -5.16 -18.45 -15.52
CA PRO A 512 -5.97 -19.27 -16.45
C PRO A 512 -6.26 -20.69 -15.92
N ASP A 513 -5.40 -21.24 -15.06
CA ASP A 513 -5.49 -22.62 -14.56
C ASP A 513 -6.50 -22.81 -13.41
N ILE A 514 -7.20 -21.74 -13.01
CA ILE A 514 -8.18 -21.77 -11.93
C ILE A 514 -9.57 -21.82 -12.57
N ALA A 515 -10.12 -23.01 -12.72
CA ALA A 515 -11.50 -23.19 -13.12
C ALA A 515 -12.43 -22.42 -12.16
N LEU A 516 -13.19 -21.47 -12.69
CA LEU A 516 -14.27 -20.83 -11.94
C LEU A 516 -15.27 -21.93 -11.54
N PRO A 517 -15.59 -22.13 -10.25
CA PRO A 517 -16.59 -23.12 -9.89
C PRO A 517 -17.96 -22.61 -10.34
N LEU A 518 -18.51 -23.23 -11.39
CA LEU A 518 -19.95 -23.34 -11.55
C LEU A 518 -20.46 -24.16 -10.34
N SER A 519 -21.28 -23.54 -9.50
CA SER A 519 -22.17 -24.16 -8.51
C SER A 519 -21.65 -25.37 -7.68
N SER A 520 -21.51 -25.14 -6.37
CA SER A 520 -21.52 -26.13 -5.28
C SER A 520 -20.62 -27.39 -5.41
N LYS A 521 -19.52 -27.40 -4.66
CA LYS A 521 -19.24 -28.36 -3.56
C LYS A 521 -17.80 -28.17 -3.08
N SER A 522 -17.62 -28.40 -1.78
CA SER A 522 -16.36 -28.32 -1.04
C SER A 522 -15.24 -29.15 -1.66
N SER A 523 -13.99 -28.65 -1.66
CA SER A 523 -12.93 -29.14 -0.78
C SER A 523 -11.50 -28.75 -1.23
N LYS A 524 -10.63 -28.70 -0.20
CA LYS A 524 -9.15 -28.80 -0.18
C LYS A 524 -8.31 -27.60 -0.67
N LEU A 525 -7.83 -26.84 0.33
CA LEU A 525 -6.75 -25.86 0.27
C LEU A 525 -5.42 -26.55 -0.07
N ARG A 526 -4.59 -25.92 -0.92
CA ARG A 526 -3.18 -26.29 -1.12
C ARG A 526 -2.28 -25.44 -0.22
N PRO A 527 -1.16 -25.97 0.30
CA PRO A 527 -0.32 -25.28 1.29
C PRO A 527 0.61 -24.23 0.67
N TYR A 528 0.92 -23.21 1.46
CA TYR A 528 1.81 -22.07 1.19
C TYR A 528 3.33 -22.42 1.10
N SER A 529 3.71 -23.65 0.77
CA SER A 529 5.10 -24.13 0.87
C SER A 529 5.92 -24.13 -0.43
N GLN A 530 5.45 -23.54 -1.53
CA GLN A 530 6.23 -23.46 -2.78
C GLN A 530 6.35 -22.03 -3.33
N MET A 531 6.96 -21.11 -2.56
CA MET A 531 7.65 -19.94 -3.14
C MET A 531 8.93 -19.52 -2.38
N ASN A 532 9.37 -20.26 -1.36
CA ASN A 532 10.59 -19.96 -0.59
C ASN A 532 11.69 -21.02 -0.74
N SER A 533 12.08 -21.33 -1.97
CA SER A 533 13.31 -22.10 -2.20
C SER A 533 14.06 -21.63 -3.45
N ILE A 534 14.65 -20.43 -3.41
CA ILE A 534 15.93 -20.11 -4.08
C ILE A 534 16.59 -19.01 -3.25
N SER A 535 17.47 -19.39 -2.31
CA SER A 535 18.60 -18.55 -1.85
C SER A 535 19.58 -19.29 -0.92
N SER A 536 19.89 -20.56 -1.15
CA SER A 536 21.05 -21.20 -0.50
C SER A 536 22.28 -21.15 -1.43
N ARG A 537 22.91 -19.97 -1.54
CA ARG A 537 24.27 -19.90 -2.11
C ARG A 537 25.27 -20.41 -1.06
N ARG A 538 25.89 -21.55 -1.36
CA ARG A 538 27.02 -22.14 -0.62
C ARG A 538 28.13 -21.10 -0.41
N VAL A 539 28.34 -20.67 0.83
CA VAL A 539 29.56 -20.00 1.26
C VAL A 539 30.59 -21.09 1.59
N LYS A 540 31.70 -21.11 0.85
CA LYS A 540 32.85 -21.99 1.13
C LYS A 540 33.50 -21.57 2.46
N LYS A 541 33.74 -22.54 3.34
CA LYS A 541 34.55 -22.42 4.55
C LYS A 541 35.91 -21.79 4.22
N LYS A 542 36.28 -20.72 4.93
CA LYS A 542 37.68 -20.28 5.11
C LYS A 542 37.93 -20.02 6.59
N GLU A 543 39.16 -20.30 6.96
CA GLU A 543 39.70 -20.56 8.31
C GLU A 543 39.56 -19.40 9.30
N ALA A 544 39.54 -19.77 10.58
CA ALA A 544 39.53 -18.87 11.72
C ALA A 544 40.92 -18.29 12.04
N PRO A 545 40.98 -17.04 12.53
CA PRO A 545 42.00 -16.68 13.52
C PRO A 545 41.41 -15.78 14.64
N PRO A 546 42.19 -15.34 15.64
CA PRO A 546 42.25 -15.93 16.97
C PRO A 546 41.48 -15.15 18.05
N LYS A 547 41.32 -15.82 19.20
CA LYS A 547 40.69 -15.33 20.44
C LYS A 547 41.28 -13.99 20.91
N ILE A 548 40.41 -13.01 21.16
CA ILE A 548 40.70 -11.84 21.98
C ILE A 548 39.63 -11.69 23.08
N SER A 549 40.10 -11.17 24.20
CA SER A 549 39.66 -11.17 25.59
C SER A 549 38.20 -10.86 25.96
N LYS A 550 37.79 -11.52 27.04
CA LYS A 550 36.60 -11.31 27.88
C LYS A 550 36.48 -9.87 28.40
N THR A 551 35.29 -9.27 28.22
CA THR A 551 34.56 -8.33 29.10
C THR A 551 33.31 -7.89 28.31
N SER A 552 32.09 -8.34 28.58
CA SER A 552 31.21 -7.94 29.67
C SER A 552 29.96 -8.82 29.60
N LYS A 553 29.64 -9.54 30.69
CA LYS A 553 28.42 -10.33 30.85
C LYS A 553 27.35 -9.45 31.52
N ARG A 554 26.28 -9.12 30.79
CA ARG A 554 24.89 -9.05 31.30
C ARG A 554 23.92 -8.80 30.14
N ALA A 555 23.56 -9.86 29.42
CA ALA A 555 22.29 -9.93 28.72
C ALA A 555 21.41 -10.87 29.56
N SER A 556 20.41 -10.31 30.24
CA SER A 556 19.38 -11.12 30.90
C SER A 556 18.54 -11.80 29.82
N GLU A 557 18.40 -13.11 29.88
CA GLU A 557 17.38 -13.86 29.13
C GLU A 557 16.00 -13.31 29.51
N VAL A 558 15.38 -12.53 28.63
CA VAL A 558 13.99 -12.10 28.79
C VAL A 558 13.13 -13.11 28.02
N LEU A 559 12.63 -14.12 28.73
CA LEU A 559 11.55 -14.97 28.22
C LEU A 559 10.35 -14.07 27.92
N SER A 560 9.95 -13.98 26.65
CA SER A 560 8.76 -13.23 26.27
C SER A 560 7.50 -14.01 26.65
N THR A 561 6.53 -13.33 27.26
CA THR A 561 5.25 -13.93 27.65
C THR A 561 4.14 -13.43 26.74
N ILE A 562 3.26 -14.34 26.32
CA ILE A 562 2.05 -13.99 25.56
C ILE A 562 0.84 -14.28 26.45
N SER A 563 -0.07 -13.32 26.52
CA SER A 563 -1.37 -13.52 27.16
C SER A 563 -2.44 -13.71 26.09
N LEU A 564 -2.92 -14.96 25.95
CA LEU A 564 -4.07 -15.33 25.13
C LEU A 564 -5.24 -15.68 26.05
N ASN A 565 -6.44 -15.20 25.75
CA ASN A 565 -7.67 -15.49 26.51
C ASN A 565 -7.56 -15.26 28.04
N GLY A 566 -6.81 -14.25 28.47
CA GLY A 566 -6.60 -13.97 29.90
C GLY A 566 -5.70 -14.98 30.64
N THR A 567 -5.16 -15.98 29.95
CA THR A 567 -4.20 -16.96 30.50
C THR A 567 -2.77 -16.62 30.06
N SER A 568 -1.87 -16.46 31.02
CA SER A 568 -0.44 -16.25 30.75
C SER A 568 0.25 -17.60 30.53
N LYS A 569 0.74 -17.87 29.32
CA LYS A 569 1.62 -19.02 29.06
C LYS A 569 3.08 -18.59 29.22
N LYS A 570 3.84 -19.28 30.07
CA LYS A 570 5.31 -19.18 30.12
C LYS A 570 5.90 -20.11 29.05
N LEU A 571 6.90 -19.63 28.29
CA LEU A 571 7.60 -20.45 27.28
C LEU A 571 8.58 -21.43 27.93
N PRO A 572 8.78 -22.65 27.39
CA PRO A 572 9.84 -23.56 27.80
C PRO A 572 11.22 -23.08 27.30
N THR A 573 12.22 -23.25 28.15
CA THR A 573 13.62 -22.84 27.94
C THR A 573 14.27 -23.64 26.81
N LEU A 574 14.71 -22.99 25.73
CA LEU A 574 15.69 -23.56 24.81
C LEU A 574 17.08 -23.41 25.45
N GLN A 575 17.52 -24.41 26.19
CA GLN A 575 18.93 -24.56 26.54
C GLN A 575 19.70 -24.90 25.25
N ILE A 576 20.50 -23.96 24.77
CA ILE A 576 21.57 -24.27 23.81
C ILE A 576 22.78 -24.66 24.67
N VAL A 577 23.14 -25.95 24.66
CA VAL A 577 24.45 -26.44 25.10
C VAL A 577 25.45 -26.25 23.98
#